data_AF-A0A140FW50-F1
#
_entry.id   AF-A0A140FW50-F1
#
_cell.length_a   1.000
_cell.length_b   1.000
_cell.length_c   1.000
_cell.angle_alpha   90.00
_cell.angle_beta   90.00
_cell.angle_gamma   90.00
#
_symmetry.space_group_name_H-M   'P 1'
#
loop_
_entity.id
_entity.type
_entity.pdbx_description
1 polymer ?
#
loop_
_entity_poly.entity_id
_entity_poly.type
_entity_poly.pdbx_seq_one_letter_code
_entity_poly.pdbx_strand_id
1 'polypeptide(L)'
;MTNQIEAIISKAFGIPLIQLEHGMVNNDILEFWCFRWIRNARECNTPKKYEHIKIESQGYSDEFIEHKLASCTNIKDLDDADLNVNLMVSSHGDENREQLISNIFHVAHKQLMIRDFGAFFDSFDSECVGITREAEEFQSSQIRQ
;
A
#
# COMPACT_ATOMS: atom_id res chain seq x y z
N MET A 1 -11.25 11.63 -9.69
CA MET A 1 -11.19 10.52 -8.70
C MET A 1 -9.87 10.53 -7.95
N THR A 2 -8.72 10.68 -8.60
CA THR A 2 -7.38 10.72 -7.96
C THR A 2 -7.28 11.70 -6.79
N ASN A 3 -7.73 12.96 -6.96
CA ASN A 3 -7.69 13.98 -5.89
C ASN A 3 -8.54 13.60 -4.65
N GLN A 4 -9.57 12.77 -4.81
CA GLN A 4 -10.38 12.31 -3.67
C GLN A 4 -9.63 11.25 -2.87
N ILE A 5 -8.97 10.32 -3.57
CA ILE A 5 -8.17 9.26 -2.95
C ILE A 5 -6.98 9.85 -2.20
N GLU A 6 -6.27 10.78 -2.83
CA GLU A 6 -5.17 11.51 -2.21
C GLU A 6 -5.65 12.32 -0.99
N ALA A 7 -6.85 12.89 -1.03
CA ALA A 7 -7.43 13.57 0.13
C ALA A 7 -7.76 12.62 1.29
N ILE A 8 -8.21 11.39 1.00
CA ILE A 8 -8.43 10.36 2.03
C ILE A 8 -7.09 9.97 2.66
N ILE A 9 -6.08 9.67 1.84
CA ILE A 9 -4.74 9.31 2.30
C ILE A 9 -4.12 10.45 3.12
N SER A 10 -4.19 11.67 2.60
CA SER A 10 -3.67 12.86 3.27
C SER A 10 -4.24 13.01 4.68
N LYS A 11 -5.56 12.88 4.83
CA LYS A 11 -6.24 13.01 6.13
C LYS A 11 -6.00 11.82 7.05
N ALA A 12 -6.05 10.59 6.53
CA ALA A 12 -5.95 9.38 7.35
C ALA A 12 -4.54 9.17 7.91
N PHE A 13 -3.50 9.54 7.14
CA PHE A 13 -2.09 9.32 7.48
C PHE A 13 -1.35 10.60 7.89
N GLY A 14 -2.03 11.75 7.90
CA GLY A 14 -1.42 13.04 8.22
C GLY A 14 -0.37 13.50 7.19
N ILE A 15 -0.50 13.08 5.94
CA ILE A 15 0.45 13.36 4.86
C ILE A 15 -0.01 14.62 4.11
N PRO A 16 0.81 15.67 3.95
CA PRO A 16 0.46 16.82 3.12
C PRO A 16 0.17 16.41 1.67
N LEU A 17 -0.91 16.91 1.05
CA LEU A 17 -1.27 16.62 -0.35
C LEU A 17 -0.12 16.87 -1.33
N ILE A 18 0.64 17.95 -1.12
CA ILE A 18 1.79 18.29 -1.96
C ILE A 18 2.87 17.19 -1.96
N GLN A 19 3.00 16.39 -0.89
CA GLN A 19 3.92 15.26 -0.87
C GLN A 19 3.43 14.11 -1.73
N LEU A 20 2.10 13.86 -1.77
CA LEU A 20 1.50 12.85 -2.63
C LEU A 20 1.65 13.22 -4.11
N GLU A 21 1.39 14.49 -4.46
CA GLU A 21 1.48 15.01 -5.83
C GLU A 21 2.90 14.95 -6.40
N HIS A 22 3.91 15.12 -5.55
CA HIS A 22 5.33 15.12 -5.96
C HIS A 22 6.07 13.82 -5.66
N GLY A 23 5.39 12.78 -5.14
CA GLY A 23 6.02 11.50 -4.84
C GLY A 23 7.09 11.57 -3.73
N MET A 24 6.93 12.50 -2.79
CA MET A 24 7.87 12.73 -1.69
C MET A 24 7.40 12.12 -0.38
N VAL A 25 6.50 11.14 -0.44
CA VAL A 25 5.91 10.52 0.75
C VAL A 25 6.94 9.63 1.43
N ASN A 26 7.27 9.99 2.67
CA ASN A 26 8.06 9.16 3.57
C ASN A 26 7.25 8.97 4.86
N ASN A 27 6.42 7.91 4.89
CA ASN A 27 5.50 7.66 5.99
C ASN A 27 5.41 6.16 6.28
N ASP A 28 6.00 5.74 7.39
CA ASP A 28 6.04 4.33 7.80
C ASP A 28 4.64 3.74 8.03
N ILE A 29 3.70 4.54 8.54
CA ILE A 29 2.32 4.08 8.78
C ILE A 29 1.61 3.75 7.47
N LEU A 30 1.79 4.56 6.43
CA LEU A 30 1.26 4.29 5.09
C LEU A 30 1.84 2.99 4.51
N GLU A 31 3.15 2.79 4.70
CA GLU A 31 3.84 1.57 4.28
C GLU A 31 3.29 0.33 4.99
N PHE A 32 3.23 0.33 6.32
CA PHE A 32 2.65 -0.78 7.07
C PHE A 32 1.18 -1.02 6.74
N TRP A 33 0.42 0.04 6.48
CA TRP A 33 -0.97 -0.07 6.05
C TRP A 33 -1.09 -0.77 4.70
N CYS A 34 -0.21 -0.45 3.74
CA CYS A 34 -0.12 -1.14 2.45
C CYS A 34 0.10 -2.64 2.65
N PHE A 35 1.09 -3.03 3.45
CA PHE A 35 1.40 -4.44 3.71
C PHE A 35 0.29 -5.17 4.48
N ARG A 36 -0.38 -4.49 5.41
CA ARG A 36 -1.55 -5.04 6.10
C ARG A 36 -2.68 -5.35 5.11
N TRP A 37 -2.90 -4.47 4.12
CA TRP A 37 -3.91 -4.70 3.09
C TRP A 37 -3.56 -5.82 2.11
N ILE A 38 -2.27 -6.03 1.82
CA ILE A 38 -1.82 -7.19 1.05
C ILE A 38 -2.20 -8.48 1.77
N ARG A 39 -1.87 -8.60 3.07
CA ARG A 39 -2.25 -9.75 3.89
C ARG A 39 -3.77 -9.94 3.93
N ASN A 40 -4.51 -8.88 4.26
CA ASN A 40 -5.97 -8.93 4.34
C ASN A 40 -6.63 -9.35 3.02
N ALA A 41 -6.09 -8.89 1.88
CA ALA A 41 -6.58 -9.28 0.57
C ALA A 41 -6.32 -10.77 0.32
N ARG A 42 -5.13 -11.28 0.63
CA ARG A 42 -4.76 -12.71 0.47
C ARG A 42 -5.62 -13.63 1.33
N GLU A 43 -5.88 -13.24 2.58
CA GLU A 43 -6.75 -13.98 3.51
C GLU A 43 -8.24 -13.89 3.15
N CYS A 44 -8.63 -12.96 2.27
CA CYS A 44 -10.01 -12.81 1.85
C CYS A 44 -10.45 -13.95 0.91
N ASN A 45 -11.27 -14.85 1.46
CA ASN A 45 -11.85 -16.00 0.77
C ASN A 45 -13.05 -15.66 -0.13
N THR A 46 -13.53 -14.40 -0.15
CA THR A 46 -14.64 -14.01 -1.01
C THR A 46 -14.17 -13.94 -2.47
N PRO A 47 -14.80 -14.69 -3.40
CA PRO A 47 -14.39 -14.67 -4.81
C PRO A 47 -14.41 -13.27 -5.40
N LYS A 48 -13.37 -12.91 -6.15
CA LYS A 48 -13.18 -11.60 -6.83
C LYS A 48 -13.00 -10.38 -5.92
N LYS A 49 -13.19 -10.52 -4.62
CA LYS A 49 -13.01 -9.40 -3.69
C LYS A 49 -11.53 -9.08 -3.53
N TYR A 50 -11.19 -7.80 -3.70
CA TYR A 50 -9.81 -7.31 -3.64
C TYR A 50 -8.85 -7.95 -4.66
N GLU A 51 -9.37 -8.43 -5.79
CA GLU A 51 -8.57 -9.14 -6.79
C GLU A 51 -7.43 -8.28 -7.35
N HIS A 52 -7.67 -6.97 -7.53
CA HIS A 52 -6.64 -6.03 -7.96
C HIS A 52 -5.50 -5.92 -6.93
N ILE A 53 -5.75 -5.95 -5.61
CA ILE A 53 -4.68 -5.92 -4.58
C ILE A 53 -3.85 -7.18 -4.74
N LYS A 54 -4.49 -8.35 -4.90
CA LYS A 54 -3.80 -9.64 -5.06
C LYS A 54 -2.88 -9.63 -6.28
N ILE A 55 -3.37 -9.14 -7.42
CA ILE A 55 -2.60 -9.05 -8.66
C ILE A 55 -1.45 -8.05 -8.52
N GLU A 56 -1.73 -6.85 -8.02
CA GLU A 56 -0.74 -5.77 -7.91
C GLU A 56 0.37 -6.09 -6.88
N SER A 57 0.06 -6.89 -5.85
CA SER A 57 1.00 -7.30 -4.81
C SER A 57 1.57 -8.71 -4.98
N GLN A 58 1.38 -9.35 -6.14
CA GLN A 58 1.76 -10.76 -6.35
C GLN A 58 3.27 -11.02 -6.16
N GLY A 59 4.11 -10.00 -6.33
CA GLY A 59 5.57 -10.13 -6.23
C GLY A 59 6.09 -10.23 -4.80
N TYR A 60 5.30 -9.86 -3.79
CA TYR A 60 5.69 -9.95 -2.38
C TYR A 60 5.51 -11.37 -1.85
N SER A 61 6.54 -11.97 -1.27
CA SER A 61 6.47 -13.22 -0.52
C SER A 61 5.65 -13.06 0.78
N ASP A 62 4.96 -14.12 1.21
CA ASP A 62 4.21 -14.09 2.49
C ASP A 62 5.15 -13.87 3.67
N GLU A 63 6.35 -14.45 3.63
CA GLU A 63 7.39 -14.30 4.66
C GLU A 63 7.83 -12.85 4.81
N PHE A 64 8.00 -12.12 3.70
CA PHE A 64 8.33 -10.69 3.76
C PHE A 64 7.20 -9.87 4.37
N ILE A 65 5.94 -10.14 3.99
CA ILE A 65 4.78 -9.44 4.53
C ILE A 65 4.69 -9.63 6.05
N GLU A 66 4.83 -10.86 6.53
CA GLU A 66 4.82 -11.14 7.97
C GLU A 66 6.01 -10.53 8.71
N HIS A 67 7.21 -10.60 8.12
CA HIS A 67 8.40 -9.95 8.67
C HIS A 67 8.20 -8.44 8.83
N LYS A 68 7.69 -7.79 7.78
CA LYS A 68 7.45 -6.36 7.77
C LYS A 68 6.37 -5.98 8.79
N LEU A 69 5.25 -6.68 8.84
CA LEU A 69 4.19 -6.41 9.81
C LEU A 69 4.62 -6.64 11.27
N ALA A 70 5.48 -7.64 11.52
CA ALA A 70 6.06 -7.88 12.84
C ALA A 70 7.01 -6.76 13.31
N SER A 71 7.60 -6.00 12.38
CA SER A 71 8.47 -4.86 12.68
C SER A 71 7.72 -3.56 13.03
N CYS A 72 6.39 -3.54 12.91
CA CYS A 72 5.59 -2.36 13.21
C CYS A 72 5.60 -2.04 14.72
N THR A 73 6.33 -0.99 15.10
CA THR A 73 6.45 -0.55 16.49
C THR A 73 5.25 0.27 16.98
N ASN A 74 4.49 0.87 16.04
CA ASN A 74 3.42 1.80 16.34
C ASN A 74 2.06 1.30 15.82
N ILE A 75 1.63 0.15 16.36
CA ILE A 75 0.38 -0.53 15.95
C ILE A 75 -0.83 0.38 16.17
N LYS A 76 -0.84 1.19 17.22
CA LYS A 76 -1.97 2.08 17.52
C LYS A 76 -2.20 3.10 16.41
N ASP A 77 -1.14 3.79 15.97
CA ASP A 77 -1.27 4.78 14.90
C ASP A 77 -1.68 4.13 13.58
N LEU A 78 -1.25 2.89 13.34
CA LEU A 78 -1.67 2.10 12.19
C LEU A 78 -3.16 1.71 12.25
N ASP A 79 -3.65 1.31 13.43
CA ASP A 79 -5.07 1.01 13.66
C ASP A 79 -5.95 2.26 13.53
N ASP A 80 -5.49 3.40 14.05
CA ASP A 80 -6.17 4.69 13.93
C ASP A 80 -6.21 5.15 12.46
N ALA A 81 -5.12 4.98 11.70
CA ALA A 81 -5.08 5.28 10.27
C ALA A 81 -6.04 4.37 9.46
N ASP A 82 -6.05 3.06 9.74
CA ASP A 82 -6.96 2.13 9.07
C ASP A 82 -8.43 2.43 9.38
N LEU A 83 -8.74 2.75 10.65
CA LEU A 83 -10.08 3.20 11.05
C LEU A 83 -10.49 4.47 10.29
N ASN A 84 -9.60 5.45 10.20
CA ASN A 84 -9.87 6.70 9.48
C ASN A 84 -10.13 6.47 7.99
N VAL A 85 -9.34 5.62 7.32
CA VAL A 85 -9.61 5.20 5.94
C VAL A 85 -10.99 4.56 5.85
N ASN A 86 -11.28 3.60 6.73
CA ASN A 86 -12.55 2.87 6.73
C ASN A 86 -13.77 3.78 6.92
N LEU A 87 -13.70 4.74 7.83
CA LEU A 87 -14.76 5.73 8.08
C LEU A 87 -14.98 6.63 6.86
N MET A 88 -13.91 7.14 6.25
CA MET A 88 -14.01 8.00 5.06
C MET A 88 -14.57 7.22 3.87
N VAL A 89 -14.13 5.99 3.64
CA VAL A 89 -14.68 5.15 2.57
C VAL A 89 -16.16 4.85 2.80
N SER A 90 -16.57 4.49 4.02
CA SER A 90 -17.98 4.24 4.34
C SER A 90 -18.88 5.46 4.14
N SER A 91 -18.34 6.68 4.27
CA SER A 91 -19.11 7.90 4.00
C SER A 91 -19.55 8.07 2.53
N HIS A 92 -18.94 7.31 1.61
CA HIS A 92 -19.25 7.31 0.17
C HIS A 92 -20.19 6.16 -0.26
N GLY A 93 -20.76 5.44 0.70
CA GLY A 93 -21.68 4.33 0.47
C GLY A 93 -20.96 2.99 0.26
N ASP A 94 -21.60 1.91 0.73
CA ASP A 94 -21.01 0.57 0.73
C ASP A 94 -20.81 -0.01 -0.68
N GLU A 95 -21.63 0.40 -1.64
CA GLU A 95 -21.57 -0.07 -3.04
C GLU A 95 -20.22 0.23 -3.71
N ASN A 96 -19.56 1.32 -3.31
CA ASN A 96 -18.26 1.75 -3.87
C ASN A 96 -17.09 1.44 -2.95
N ARG A 97 -17.32 0.81 -1.79
CA ARG A 97 -16.31 0.64 -0.75
C ARG A 97 -15.11 -0.15 -1.24
N GLU A 98 -15.35 -1.26 -1.95
CA GLU A 98 -14.26 -2.06 -2.49
C GLU A 98 -13.42 -1.27 -3.50
N GLN A 99 -14.07 -0.59 -4.45
CA GLN A 99 -13.41 0.21 -5.48
C GLN A 99 -12.59 1.37 -4.88
N LEU A 100 -13.07 1.97 -3.79
CA LEU A 100 -12.36 3.03 -3.10
C LEU A 100 -11.14 2.50 -2.36
N ILE A 101 -11.28 1.41 -1.60
CA ILE A 101 -10.16 0.76 -0.91
C ILE A 101 -9.09 0.35 -1.92
N SER A 102 -9.50 -0.18 -3.06
CA SER A 102 -8.58 -0.56 -4.13
C SER A 102 -7.79 0.60 -4.70
N ASN A 103 -8.46 1.73 -4.91
CA ASN A 103 -7.80 2.94 -5.41
C ASN A 103 -6.87 3.54 -4.35
N ILE A 104 -7.25 3.49 -3.06
CA ILE A 104 -6.40 3.93 -1.95
C ILE A 104 -5.14 3.06 -1.87
N PHE A 105 -5.30 1.73 -1.94
CA PHE A 105 -4.18 0.81 -1.99
C PHE A 105 -3.25 1.11 -3.16
N HIS A 106 -3.80 1.27 -4.37
CA HIS A 106 -3.00 1.58 -5.55
C HIS A 106 -2.19 2.87 -5.40
N VAL A 107 -2.80 3.95 -4.89
CA VAL A 107 -2.08 5.21 -4.67
C VAL A 107 -1.01 5.04 -3.59
N ALA A 108 -1.31 4.36 -2.49
CA ALA A 108 -0.33 4.10 -1.43
C ALA A 108 0.86 3.25 -1.94
N HIS A 109 0.58 2.17 -2.68
CA HIS A 109 1.60 1.30 -3.25
C HIS A 109 2.47 2.04 -4.27
N LYS A 110 1.86 2.86 -5.13
CA LYS A 110 2.57 3.75 -6.04
C LYS A 110 3.55 4.69 -5.31
N GLN A 111 3.16 5.25 -4.16
CA GLN A 111 4.06 6.10 -3.38
C GLN A 111 5.29 5.32 -2.88
N LEU A 112 5.13 4.04 -2.50
CA LEU A 112 6.26 3.18 -2.15
C LEU A 112 7.18 2.93 -3.35
N MET A 113 6.62 2.71 -4.55
CA MET A 113 7.43 2.53 -5.76
C MET A 113 8.18 3.80 -6.14
N ILE A 114 7.54 4.96 -6.02
CA ILE A 114 8.19 6.26 -6.29
C ILE A 114 9.31 6.53 -5.28
N ARG A 115 9.08 6.23 -4.00
CA ARG A 115 10.12 6.37 -2.95
C ARG A 115 11.36 5.55 -3.29
N ASP A 116 11.17 4.31 -3.71
CA ASP A 116 12.26 3.37 -3.90
C ASP A 116 12.96 3.53 -5.26
N PHE A 117 12.20 3.77 -6.34
CA PHE A 117 12.70 3.74 -7.73
C PHE A 117 12.58 5.09 -8.46
N GLY A 118 12.00 6.11 -7.82
CA GLY A 118 11.78 7.43 -8.40
C GLY A 118 10.49 7.54 -9.22
N ALA A 119 10.21 8.75 -9.72
CA ALA A 119 8.96 9.06 -10.40
C ALA A 119 8.73 8.30 -11.72
N PHE A 120 9.77 7.71 -12.30
CA PHE A 120 9.73 6.94 -13.55
C PHE A 120 9.78 5.42 -13.31
N PHE A 121 9.36 4.96 -12.12
CA PHE A 121 9.35 3.54 -11.76
C PHE A 121 8.51 2.67 -12.71
N ASP A 122 7.55 3.25 -13.44
CA ASP A 122 6.66 2.57 -14.38
C ASP A 122 7.14 2.68 -15.85
N SER A 123 8.32 3.25 -16.09
CA SER A 123 8.91 3.34 -17.42
C SER A 123 9.47 1.99 -17.90
N PHE A 124 9.59 1.82 -19.23
CA PHE A 124 10.08 0.57 -19.84
C PHE A 124 11.50 0.16 -19.40
N ASP A 125 12.33 1.14 -19.03
CA ASP A 125 13.72 0.93 -18.60
C ASP A 125 13.86 0.85 -17.07
N SER A 126 12.74 0.81 -16.34
CA SER A 126 12.73 0.74 -14.88
C SER A 126 13.15 -0.64 -14.39
N GLU A 127 13.97 -0.66 -13.34
CA GLU A 127 14.32 -1.88 -12.61
C GLU A 127 13.19 -2.35 -11.66
N CYS A 128 12.16 -1.51 -11.45
CA CYS A 128 11.04 -1.83 -10.55
C CYS A 128 10.19 -2.97 -11.12
N VAL A 129 10.19 -4.13 -10.43
CA VAL A 129 9.34 -5.28 -10.80
C VAL A 129 7.99 -5.31 -10.06
N GLY A 130 7.58 -4.16 -9.50
CA GLY A 130 6.30 -4.01 -8.81
C GLY A 130 6.32 -4.38 -7.33
N ILE A 131 7.50 -4.42 -6.71
CA ILE A 131 7.69 -4.57 -5.27
C ILE A 131 8.74 -3.59 -4.75
N THR A 132 8.71 -3.27 -3.45
CA THR A 132 9.71 -2.40 -2.81
C THR A 132 11.11 -3.00 -2.89
N ARG A 133 12.17 -2.16 -2.91
CA ARG A 133 13.57 -2.62 -2.90
C ARG A 133 13.89 -3.51 -1.70
N GLU A 134 13.33 -3.19 -0.53
CA GLU A 134 13.48 -4.00 0.68
C GLU A 134 12.97 -5.44 0.48
N ALA A 135 11.86 -5.60 -0.25
CA ALA A 135 11.29 -6.91 -0.57
C ALA A 135 12.18 -7.68 -1.56
N GLU A 136 12.72 -6.99 -2.58
CA GLU A 136 13.67 -7.58 -3.54
C GLU A 136 14.92 -8.12 -2.82
N GLU A 137 15.48 -7.33 -1.91
CA GLU A 137 16.66 -7.68 -1.11
C GLU A 137 16.36 -8.86 -0.16
N PHE A 138 15.24 -8.81 0.56
CA PHE A 138 14.81 -9.87 1.47
C PHE A 138 14.66 -11.20 0.74
N GLN A 139 13.94 -11.20 -0.37
CA GLN A 139 13.69 -12.42 -1.17
C GLN A 139 14.97 -12.95 -1.82
N SER A 140 15.84 -12.07 -2.32
CA SER A 140 17.14 -12.46 -2.89
C SER A 140 18.08 -13.06 -1.85
N SER A 141 18.00 -12.60 -0.59
CA SER A 141 18.83 -13.11 0.50
C SER A 141 18.44 -14.54 0.92
N GLN A 142 17.17 -14.91 0.78
CA GLN A 142 16.69 -16.25 1.10
C GLN A 142 17.07 -17.29 0.03
N ILE A 143 17.15 -16.90 -1.24
CA ILE A 143 17.55 -17.80 -2.34
C ILE A 143 19.03 -18.22 -2.22
N ARG A 144 19.86 -17.42 -1.54
CA ARG A 144 21.30 -17.65 -1.39
C ARG A 144 21.67 -18.49 -0.16
N GLN A 145 20.70 -18.89 0.66
CA GLN A 145 20.87 -19.76 1.82
C GLN A 145 20.46 -21.19 1.48
#